data_AF-A0A8T2RJS4-F1
#
_entry.id   AF-A0A8T2RJS4-F1
#
_cell.length_a   1.000
_cell.length_b   1.000
_cell.length_c   1.000
_cell.angle_alpha   90.00
_cell.angle_beta   90.00
_cell.angle_gamma   90.00
#
_symmetry.space_group_name_H-M   'P 1'
#
loop_
_entity.id
_entity.type
_entity.pdbx_description
1 polymer ?
#
loop_
_entity_poly.entity_id
_entity_poly.type
_entity_poly.pdbx_seq_one_letter_code
_entity_poly.pdbx_strand_id
1 'polypeptide(L)'
;MEPPALPEGLKRKATTIVEEEGIGFSLFKPQLWHYVEAKCPSGTVPIRRTTESDLLRAEKISHYGKKKHRPFYPPQTPLIHSSLNENGHQHAISYVEGDRYYGAKAVINVWSPSIEVPNEFSLSQLWVLAGSFEGDLNSIEAGWQVSPDLYGDNNTRLFTYWTSDAYQATGCYNLLCSGFVQISDQIALGATISPVSNYDDKQFDIDILIWKDPRAGNWWMSFGQNCVLGYWPAALFSSLADAATMVEWGGEVVNSEPGNRHTSTQMGSGHFPSEGFGRASYFSNLQIVDANNNLQSPGNLNTYSENSGCYDVEDGYNSEWGYYFYYGGPGYNERCP
;
A
#
# COMPACT_ATOMS: atom_id res chain seq x y z
N MET A 1 15.05 16.03 -11.88
CA MET A 1 14.01 15.80 -12.90
C MET A 1 12.74 16.45 -12.39
N GLU A 2 12.06 17.24 -13.21
CA GLU A 2 10.81 17.89 -12.81
C GLU A 2 9.66 16.87 -12.89
N PRO A 3 8.68 16.88 -11.95
CA PRO A 3 7.49 16.05 -12.03
C PRO A 3 6.73 16.21 -13.35
N PRO A 4 6.13 15.14 -13.91
CA PRO A 4 5.21 15.24 -15.03
C PRO A 4 3.89 15.88 -14.58
N ALA A 5 3.02 16.18 -15.54
CA ALA A 5 1.66 16.58 -15.24
C ALA A 5 0.96 15.49 -14.42
N LEU A 6 0.24 15.90 -13.37
CA LEU A 6 -0.70 15.03 -12.68
C LEU A 6 -1.83 14.63 -13.63
N PRO A 7 -2.45 13.45 -13.44
CA PRO A 7 -3.62 13.06 -14.21
C PRO A 7 -4.75 14.08 -14.13
N GLU A 8 -5.44 14.33 -15.25
CA GLU A 8 -6.61 15.20 -15.27
C GLU A 8 -7.75 14.58 -14.44
N GLY A 9 -8.65 15.43 -13.94
CA GLY A 9 -9.77 14.98 -13.09
C GLY A 9 -9.41 14.80 -11.61
N LEU A 10 -8.15 15.04 -11.21
CA LEU A 10 -7.75 15.04 -9.81
C LEU A 10 -8.46 16.19 -9.07
N LYS A 11 -9.56 15.88 -8.38
CA LYS A 11 -10.29 16.84 -7.56
C LYS A 11 -9.46 17.16 -6.31
N ARG A 12 -9.07 18.42 -6.14
CA ARG A 12 -8.59 18.93 -4.86
C ARG A 12 -9.77 18.93 -3.89
N LYS A 13 -9.86 17.95 -2.98
CA LYS A 13 -10.77 18.08 -1.83
C LYS A 13 -10.24 19.25 -1.00
N ALA A 14 -11.03 20.31 -0.83
CA ALA A 14 -10.83 21.16 0.33
C ALA A 14 -10.94 20.23 1.55
N THR A 15 -9.85 20.03 2.28
CA THR A 15 -9.87 19.21 3.48
C THR A 15 -10.98 19.75 4.38
N THR A 16 -12.04 18.97 4.59
CA THR A 16 -13.09 19.30 5.55
C THR A 16 -12.50 19.08 6.95
N ILE A 17 -11.58 19.95 7.36
CA ILE A 17 -11.40 20.26 8.76
C ILE A 17 -12.54 21.22 9.04
N VAL A 18 -13.43 20.85 9.97
CA VAL A 18 -14.45 21.75 10.50
C VAL A 18 -13.76 23.09 10.79
N GLU A 19 -14.18 24.14 10.07
CA GLU A 19 -13.69 25.50 10.28
C GLU A 19 -14.12 25.95 11.67
N GLU A 20 -13.21 25.87 12.64
CA GLU A 20 -13.20 26.83 13.73
C GLU A 20 -12.08 27.84 13.47
N GLU A 21 -12.54 29.00 13.03
CA GLU A 21 -11.93 30.33 13.07
C GLU A 21 -10.40 30.44 12.88
N GLY A 22 -10.02 30.90 11.68
CA GLY A 22 -9.03 31.98 11.58
C GLY A 22 -7.57 31.59 11.79
N ILE A 23 -7.09 30.49 11.22
CA ILE A 23 -5.64 30.25 11.03
C ILE A 23 -5.44 29.65 9.63
N GLY A 24 -4.66 30.33 8.78
CA GLY A 24 -4.37 29.89 7.42
C GLY A 24 -3.82 28.47 7.37
N PHE A 25 -4.23 27.71 6.35
CA PHE A 25 -3.78 26.36 5.99
C PHE A 25 -3.13 25.58 7.15
N SER A 26 -3.98 24.92 7.94
CA SER A 26 -3.54 23.83 8.83
C SER A 26 -2.60 22.89 8.08
N LEU A 27 -1.31 22.96 8.41
CA LEU A 27 -0.27 22.11 7.85
C LEU A 27 -0.58 20.69 8.32
N PHE A 28 -1.25 19.89 7.48
CA PHE A 28 -1.44 18.48 7.76
C PHE A 28 -0.06 17.86 8.07
N LYS A 29 0.11 17.32 9.28
CA LYS A 29 1.36 16.74 9.77
C LYS A 29 1.24 15.21 9.78
N PRO A 30 1.29 14.52 8.62
CA PRO A 30 0.99 13.09 8.52
C PRO A 30 2.02 12.17 9.18
N GLN A 31 3.12 12.71 9.70
CA GLN A 31 4.24 11.91 10.19
C GLN A 31 4.79 12.50 11.49
N LEU A 32 5.22 11.63 12.41
CA LEU A 32 5.65 12.04 13.75
C LEU A 32 6.77 13.10 13.73
N TRP A 33 7.68 13.05 12.76
CA TRP A 33 8.79 13.99 12.67
C TRP A 33 8.36 15.43 12.32
N HIS A 34 7.16 15.63 11.77
CA HIS A 34 6.60 16.96 11.54
C HIS A 34 6.22 17.68 12.84
N TYR A 35 5.98 16.93 13.93
CA TYR A 35 5.60 17.50 15.22
C TYR A 35 6.79 18.08 15.99
N VAL A 36 8.02 17.70 15.62
CA VAL A 36 9.26 18.29 16.19
C VAL A 36 9.78 19.47 15.36
N GLU A 37 8.97 19.99 14.43
CA GLU A 37 9.28 21.12 13.53
C GLU A 37 10.59 20.96 12.72
N ALA A 38 11.06 19.72 12.57
CA ALA A 38 12.18 19.42 11.72
C ALA A 38 11.79 19.72 10.26
N LYS A 39 12.68 20.39 9.53
CA LYS A 39 12.55 20.64 8.09
C LYS A 39 13.72 19.99 7.37
N CYS A 40 13.42 19.38 6.23
CA CYS A 40 14.45 18.85 5.36
C CYS A 40 15.15 20.01 4.62
N PRO A 41 16.50 20.10 4.61
CA PRO A 41 17.21 21.14 3.89
C PRO A 41 16.89 21.14 2.39
N SER A 42 16.90 22.33 1.77
CA SER A 42 16.67 22.46 0.33
C SER A 42 17.67 21.63 -0.48
N GLY A 43 17.18 20.88 -1.46
CA GLY A 43 17.98 19.97 -2.28
C GLY A 43 18.27 18.61 -1.63
N THR A 44 17.66 18.30 -0.49
CA THR A 44 17.77 16.99 0.17
C THR A 44 16.40 16.36 0.35
N VAL A 45 16.36 15.06 0.66
CA VAL A 45 15.13 14.32 0.97
C VAL A 45 15.24 13.68 2.37
N PRO A 46 14.14 13.58 3.13
CA PRO A 46 14.18 12.94 4.44
C PRO A 46 14.28 11.42 4.27
N ILE A 47 15.24 10.81 4.97
CA ILE A 47 15.49 9.37 4.94
C ILE A 47 15.42 8.84 6.37
N ARG A 48 14.64 7.77 6.58
CA ARG A 48 14.66 7.06 7.87
C ARG A 48 16.05 6.47 8.08
N ARG A 49 16.67 6.80 9.22
CA ARG A 49 17.98 6.26 9.59
C ARG A 49 17.90 4.74 9.79
N THR A 50 18.73 4.00 9.07
CA THR A 50 19.00 2.58 9.31
C THR A 50 19.96 2.42 10.48
N THR A 51 19.63 1.53 11.42
CA THR A 51 20.43 1.24 12.61
C THR A 51 21.12 -0.12 12.51
N GLU A 52 22.09 -0.39 13.38
CA GLU A 52 22.74 -1.71 13.45
C GLU A 52 21.73 -2.82 13.73
N SER A 53 20.77 -2.60 14.64
CA SER A 53 19.73 -3.58 14.94
C SER A 53 18.83 -3.87 13.73
N ASP A 54 18.62 -2.90 12.83
CA ASP A 54 17.91 -3.13 11.56
C ASP A 54 18.67 -4.09 10.65
N LEU A 55 19.99 -3.92 10.55
CA LEU A 55 20.84 -4.79 9.73
C LEU A 55 20.96 -6.19 10.32
N LEU A 56 20.97 -6.32 11.65
CA LEU A 56 21.05 -7.61 12.33
C LEU A 56 19.78 -8.45 12.22
N ARG A 57 18.61 -7.85 11.93
CA ARG A 57 17.37 -8.59 11.62
C ARG A 57 17.38 -9.17 10.21
N ALA A 58 18.15 -8.59 9.29
CA ALA A 58 18.37 -9.19 7.99
C ALA A 58 19.34 -10.38 8.10
N GLU A 59 19.01 -11.51 7.49
CA GLU A 59 19.91 -12.67 7.43
C GLU A 59 21.26 -12.33 6.78
N LYS A 60 21.24 -11.42 5.81
CA LYS A 60 22.40 -10.89 5.11
C LYS A 60 22.18 -9.41 4.81
N ILE A 61 23.24 -8.60 4.95
CA ILE A 61 23.21 -7.17 4.59
C ILE A 61 22.81 -6.98 3.12
N SER A 62 23.25 -7.87 2.21
CA SER A 62 22.89 -7.85 0.79
C SER A 62 21.40 -8.08 0.51
N HIS A 63 20.65 -8.59 1.50
CA HIS A 63 19.21 -8.83 1.41
C HIS A 63 18.40 -7.79 2.21
N TYR A 64 19.04 -6.85 2.90
CA TYR A 64 18.32 -5.82 3.64
C TYR A 64 17.47 -4.98 2.69
N GLY A 65 16.18 -4.85 2.99
CA GLY A 65 15.22 -4.16 2.15
C GLY A 65 14.64 -4.99 1.00
N LYS A 66 15.00 -6.26 0.84
CA LYS A 66 14.36 -7.19 -0.10
C LYS A 66 13.35 -8.09 0.62
N LYS A 67 12.24 -8.47 -0.04
CA LYS A 67 11.35 -9.52 0.47
C LYS A 67 12.14 -10.85 0.54
N LYS A 68 11.91 -11.65 1.58
CA LYS A 68 12.57 -12.95 1.74
C LYS A 68 12.06 -13.89 0.64
N HIS A 69 12.97 -14.54 -0.07
CA HIS A 69 12.62 -15.61 -1.00
C HIS A 69 11.94 -16.75 -0.23
N ARG A 70 10.64 -16.94 -0.43
CA ARG A 70 9.99 -18.23 -0.24
C ARG A 70 9.84 -18.85 -1.62
N PRO A 71 10.31 -20.09 -1.86
CA PRO A 71 10.21 -20.71 -3.17
C PRO A 71 8.74 -20.79 -3.58
N PHE A 72 8.39 -20.02 -4.61
CA PHE A 72 7.11 -20.11 -5.30
C PHE A 72 7.06 -21.43 -6.07
N TYR A 73 6.13 -22.32 -5.73
CA TYR A 73 5.84 -23.51 -6.52
C TYR A 73 4.65 -23.16 -7.43
N PRO A 74 4.84 -22.99 -8.76
CA PRO A 74 3.72 -22.69 -9.63
C PRO A 74 2.78 -23.92 -9.73
N PRO A 75 1.47 -23.77 -9.48
CA PRO A 75 0.51 -24.80 -9.83
C PRO A 75 0.40 -24.93 -11.35
N GLN A 76 0.37 -26.16 -11.84
CA GLN A 76 0.17 -26.49 -13.25
C GLN A 76 -1.29 -26.29 -13.68
N THR A 77 -1.82 -25.06 -13.67
CA THR A 77 -3.08 -24.76 -14.37
C THR A 77 -3.24 -23.25 -14.59
N PRO A 78 -3.62 -22.81 -15.82
CA PRO A 78 -3.93 -21.42 -16.08
C PRO A 78 -5.37 -21.11 -15.63
N LEU A 79 -5.51 -19.98 -14.94
CA LEU A 79 -6.74 -19.30 -14.52
C LEU A 79 -7.37 -19.79 -13.20
N ILE A 80 -7.75 -18.79 -12.40
CA ILE A 80 -8.46 -18.85 -11.12
C ILE A 80 -7.55 -19.11 -9.92
N HIS A 81 -7.14 -18.02 -9.28
CA HIS A 81 -7.15 -17.75 -7.83
C HIS A 81 -7.54 -18.92 -6.90
N SER A 82 -6.81 -20.02 -7.00
CA SER A 82 -7.05 -21.25 -6.25
C SER A 82 -5.73 -21.98 -6.09
N SER A 83 -4.84 -21.37 -5.32
CA SER A 83 -3.66 -22.04 -4.79
C SER A 83 -3.59 -21.74 -3.32
N LEU A 84 -4.07 -22.72 -2.54
CA LEU A 84 -3.71 -23.04 -1.17
C LEU A 84 -2.51 -22.23 -0.68
N ASN A 85 -2.66 -21.48 0.42
CA ASN A 85 -1.71 -21.06 1.48
C ASN A 85 -0.20 -21.39 1.38
N GLU A 86 0.42 -21.47 0.21
CA GLU A 86 1.78 -22.03 0.06
C GLU A 86 2.87 -21.09 0.59
N ASN A 87 2.54 -19.81 0.77
CA ASN A 87 3.46 -18.82 1.34
C ASN A 87 2.99 -18.25 2.69
N GLY A 88 1.82 -18.65 3.20
CA GLY A 88 1.24 -18.11 4.43
C GLY A 88 0.72 -16.67 4.31
N HIS A 89 0.47 -16.15 3.11
CA HIS A 89 -0.15 -14.82 2.94
C HIS A 89 -1.67 -14.95 2.90
N GLN A 90 -2.37 -13.96 3.46
CA GLN A 90 -3.83 -13.83 3.47
C GLN A 90 -4.20 -12.43 2.99
N HIS A 91 -5.25 -12.33 2.18
CA HIS A 91 -5.68 -11.12 1.49
C HIS A 91 -7.15 -10.83 1.75
N ALA A 92 -7.48 -9.55 1.75
CA ALA A 92 -8.84 -9.06 1.56
C ALA A 92 -8.75 -7.84 0.66
N ILE A 93 -9.01 -8.06 -0.63
CA ILE A 93 -8.71 -7.11 -1.70
C ILE A 93 -9.90 -6.86 -2.61
N SER A 94 -9.88 -5.68 -3.22
CA SER A 94 -10.67 -5.35 -4.40
C SER A 94 -9.75 -5.07 -5.58
N TYR A 95 -10.14 -5.49 -6.78
CA TYR A 95 -9.27 -5.40 -7.95
C TYR A 95 -10.02 -5.18 -9.26
N VAL A 96 -9.29 -4.68 -10.25
CA VAL A 96 -9.69 -4.61 -11.66
C VAL A 96 -8.62 -5.24 -12.54
N GLU A 97 -9.04 -5.98 -13.55
CA GLU A 97 -8.16 -6.66 -14.50
C GLU A 97 -8.78 -6.68 -15.90
N GLY A 98 -7.97 -7.05 -16.90
CA GLY A 98 -8.44 -7.28 -18.27
C GLY A 98 -8.41 -6.05 -19.19
N ASP A 99 -7.93 -4.91 -18.71
CA ASP A 99 -7.66 -3.71 -19.50
C ASP A 99 -6.22 -3.20 -19.27
N ARG A 100 -5.89 -2.05 -19.86
CA ARG A 100 -4.60 -1.37 -19.75
C ARG A 100 -4.72 -0.17 -18.81
N TYR A 101 -4.07 -0.27 -17.66
CA TYR A 101 -4.06 0.76 -16.63
C TYR A 101 -2.73 1.51 -16.64
N TYR A 102 -2.80 2.83 -16.55
CA TYR A 102 -1.64 3.72 -16.52
C TYR A 102 -1.44 4.34 -15.14
N GLY A 103 -2.15 3.83 -14.14
CA GLY A 103 -2.09 4.31 -12.77
C GLY A 103 -3.31 3.90 -11.97
N ALA A 104 -3.20 4.12 -10.66
CA ALA A 104 -4.20 3.79 -9.66
C ALA A 104 -4.17 4.83 -8.55
N LYS A 105 -5.34 5.13 -7.99
CA LYS A 105 -5.50 6.05 -6.87
C LYS A 105 -6.47 5.48 -5.85
N ALA A 106 -6.17 5.73 -4.58
CA ALA A 106 -7.12 5.51 -3.51
C ALA A 106 -6.89 6.45 -2.33
N VAL A 107 -7.96 6.72 -1.59
CA VAL A 107 -7.89 7.18 -0.21
C VAL A 107 -7.88 5.95 0.70
N ILE A 108 -6.86 5.84 1.53
CA ILE A 108 -6.58 4.66 2.36
C ILE A 108 -6.72 5.06 3.83
N ASN A 109 -7.63 4.42 4.55
CA ASN A 109 -7.80 4.64 5.97
C ASN A 109 -6.64 3.99 6.76
N VAL A 110 -6.10 4.70 7.76
CA VAL A 110 -4.89 4.30 8.48
C VAL A 110 -5.22 3.78 9.87
N TRP A 111 -4.76 2.58 10.20
CA TRP A 111 -4.93 1.91 11.49
C TRP A 111 -3.60 1.41 12.03
N SER A 112 -3.59 0.95 13.29
CA SER A 112 -2.44 0.33 13.94
C SER A 112 -2.78 -1.12 14.34
N PRO A 113 -2.86 -2.06 13.37
CA PRO A 113 -3.20 -3.45 13.66
C PRO A 113 -2.18 -4.11 14.61
N SER A 114 -2.67 -5.01 15.46
CA SER A 114 -1.83 -5.87 16.29
C SER A 114 -1.18 -6.97 15.45
N ILE A 115 0.12 -7.20 15.66
CA ILE A 115 0.89 -8.29 15.05
C ILE A 115 1.17 -9.35 16.12
N GLU A 116 0.82 -10.62 15.88
CA GLU A 116 1.00 -11.70 16.87
C GLU A 116 2.48 -12.03 17.08
N VAL A 117 3.22 -12.25 15.98
CA VAL A 117 4.64 -12.63 16.02
C VAL A 117 5.51 -11.73 15.14
N PRO A 118 6.77 -11.43 15.52
CA PRO A 118 7.58 -10.40 14.86
C PRO A 118 7.88 -10.62 13.37
N ASN A 119 7.82 -11.87 12.89
CA ASN A 119 8.06 -12.26 11.50
C ASN A 119 6.81 -12.18 10.62
N GLU A 120 5.67 -11.78 11.18
CA GLU A 120 4.46 -11.42 10.44
C GLU A 120 4.41 -9.92 10.16
N PHE A 121 3.50 -9.53 9.27
CA PHE A 121 3.15 -8.14 9.02
C PHE A 121 1.67 -8.03 8.72
N SER A 122 1.16 -6.80 8.82
CA SER A 122 -0.11 -6.39 8.22
C SER A 122 0.14 -5.14 7.39
N LEU A 123 -0.44 -5.10 6.20
CA LEU A 123 -0.35 -3.95 5.32
C LEU A 123 -1.71 -3.59 4.72
N SER A 124 -1.78 -2.35 4.24
CA SER A 124 -2.88 -1.81 3.46
C SER A 124 -2.28 -1.02 2.32
N GLN A 125 -2.50 -1.47 1.08
CA GLN A 125 -1.80 -0.90 -0.07
C GLN A 125 -2.61 -0.93 -1.36
N LEU A 126 -2.04 -0.26 -2.35
CA LEU A 126 -2.41 -0.40 -3.75
C LEU A 126 -1.28 -1.15 -4.48
N TRP A 127 -1.66 -1.99 -5.43
CA TRP A 127 -0.75 -2.72 -6.32
C TRP A 127 -1.02 -2.31 -7.77
N VAL A 128 0.05 -2.05 -8.51
CA VAL A 128 0.02 -1.83 -9.96
C VAL A 128 0.84 -2.94 -10.60
N LEU A 129 0.18 -3.82 -11.35
CA LEU A 129 0.72 -5.13 -11.73
C LEU A 129 0.70 -5.34 -13.25
N ALA A 130 1.75 -5.97 -13.79
CA ALA A 130 1.80 -6.49 -15.16
C ALA A 130 2.71 -7.71 -15.27
N GLY A 131 2.36 -8.66 -16.15
CA GLY A 131 3.10 -9.91 -16.32
C GLY A 131 2.46 -11.06 -15.53
N SER A 132 3.23 -12.12 -15.27
CA SER A 132 2.77 -13.36 -14.64
C SER A 132 3.57 -13.73 -13.40
N PHE A 133 2.88 -14.30 -12.41
CA PHE A 133 3.51 -14.89 -11.22
C PHE A 133 4.47 -16.06 -11.55
N GLU A 134 4.46 -16.57 -12.79
CA GLU A 134 5.41 -17.59 -13.26
C GLU A 134 6.86 -17.09 -13.40
N GLY A 135 7.11 -15.79 -13.23
CA GLY A 135 8.47 -15.25 -13.04
C GLY A 135 8.74 -13.88 -13.67
N ASP A 136 7.80 -13.30 -14.39
CA ASP A 136 7.96 -12.02 -15.08
C ASP A 136 7.01 -10.92 -14.54
N LEU A 137 6.37 -11.17 -13.38
CA LEU A 137 5.51 -10.20 -12.72
C LEU A 137 6.33 -8.97 -12.32
N ASN A 138 5.87 -7.83 -12.81
CA ASN A 138 6.26 -6.52 -12.39
C ASN A 138 5.22 -5.98 -11.42
N SER A 139 5.66 -5.46 -10.28
CA SER A 139 4.79 -4.87 -9.26
C SER A 139 5.34 -3.56 -8.76
N ILE A 140 4.46 -2.58 -8.59
CA ILE A 140 4.69 -1.36 -7.81
C ILE A 140 3.63 -1.33 -6.71
N GLU A 141 4.08 -1.18 -5.48
CA GLU A 141 3.23 -1.22 -4.29
C GLU A 141 3.45 0.03 -3.44
N ALA A 142 2.36 0.61 -2.93
CA ALA A 142 2.43 1.74 -1.99
C ALA A 142 1.25 1.77 -1.03
N GLY A 143 1.52 2.10 0.22
CA GLY A 143 0.51 2.06 1.27
C GLY A 143 1.10 2.29 2.66
N TRP A 144 0.43 1.76 3.68
CA TRP A 144 0.97 1.69 5.03
C TRP A 144 1.10 0.24 5.50
N GLN A 145 2.06 -0.02 6.37
CA GLN A 145 2.25 -1.34 6.97
C GLN A 145 2.72 -1.25 8.43
N VAL A 146 2.45 -2.31 9.18
CA VAL A 146 3.08 -2.64 10.46
C VAL A 146 3.90 -3.91 10.23
N SER A 147 5.23 -3.77 10.27
CA SER A 147 6.16 -4.85 9.93
C SER A 147 7.34 -4.86 10.91
N PRO A 148 7.22 -5.59 12.05
CA PRO A 148 8.25 -5.59 13.09
C PRO A 148 9.59 -6.15 12.61
N ASP A 149 9.60 -7.17 11.75
CA ASP A 149 10.83 -7.73 11.14
C ASP A 149 11.62 -6.64 10.39
N LEU A 150 10.92 -5.79 9.63
CA LEU A 150 11.54 -4.73 8.83
C LEU A 150 11.96 -3.53 9.67
N TYR A 151 11.09 -3.02 10.55
CA TYR A 151 11.30 -1.73 11.22
C TYR A 151 11.79 -1.83 12.67
N GLY A 152 11.66 -3.00 13.31
CA GLY A 152 12.04 -3.23 14.71
C GLY A 152 11.02 -2.70 15.72
N ASP A 153 9.85 -2.28 15.25
CA ASP A 153 8.73 -1.79 16.07
C ASP A 153 7.38 -2.09 15.42
N ASN A 154 6.31 -1.81 16.15
CA ASN A 154 4.93 -2.02 15.70
C ASN A 154 4.28 -0.70 15.21
N ASN A 155 5.08 0.28 14.78
CA ASN A 155 4.52 1.54 14.29
C ASN A 155 3.98 1.37 12.88
N THR A 156 2.82 2.00 12.63
CA THR A 156 2.25 2.10 11.28
C THR A 156 3.07 3.07 10.43
N ARG A 157 3.62 2.58 9.33
CA ARG A 157 4.60 3.33 8.52
C ARG A 157 4.19 3.38 7.07
N LEU A 158 4.33 4.56 6.45
CA LEU A 158 4.23 4.71 5.00
C LEU A 158 5.33 3.87 4.35
N PHE A 159 4.99 3.11 3.32
CA PHE A 159 5.99 2.36 2.59
C PHE A 159 5.71 2.32 1.09
N THR A 160 6.76 1.94 0.38
CA THR A 160 6.67 1.47 -0.99
C THR A 160 7.46 0.18 -1.17
N TYR A 161 7.07 -0.60 -2.16
CA TYR A 161 7.83 -1.73 -2.66
C TYR A 161 7.74 -1.78 -4.19
N TRP A 162 8.71 -2.41 -4.84
CA TRP A 162 8.62 -2.76 -6.25
C TRP A 162 9.35 -4.07 -6.51
N THR A 163 9.01 -4.78 -7.58
CA THR A 163 9.78 -5.92 -8.14
C THR A 163 9.54 -5.98 -9.66
N SER A 164 10.44 -6.62 -10.40
CA SER A 164 10.29 -6.90 -11.83
C SER A 164 10.45 -8.37 -12.21
N ASP A 165 10.54 -9.26 -11.22
CA ASP A 165 10.75 -10.70 -11.41
C ASP A 165 9.95 -11.55 -10.41
N ALA A 166 8.70 -11.16 -10.15
CA ALA A 166 7.80 -11.90 -9.26
C ALA A 166 8.39 -12.16 -7.86
N TYR A 167 9.02 -11.13 -7.26
CA TYR A 167 9.61 -11.20 -5.92
C TYR A 167 10.75 -12.22 -5.80
N GLN A 168 11.37 -12.58 -6.93
CA GLN A 168 12.53 -13.44 -6.93
C GLN A 168 13.76 -12.61 -6.53
N ALA A 169 14.64 -12.24 -7.46
CA ALA A 169 15.92 -11.61 -7.15
C ALA A 169 15.83 -10.08 -7.02
N THR A 170 14.85 -9.46 -7.70
CA THR A 170 14.68 -8.01 -7.75
C THR A 170 13.66 -7.50 -6.74
N GLY A 171 13.77 -6.20 -6.50
CA GLY A 171 12.81 -5.47 -5.71
C GLY A 171 13.38 -4.86 -4.45
N CYS A 172 12.68 -3.87 -3.94
CA CYS A 172 13.19 -3.05 -2.85
C CYS A 172 12.08 -2.34 -2.07
N TYR A 173 12.17 -2.41 -0.75
CA TYR A 173 11.42 -1.56 0.16
C TYR A 173 12.01 -0.15 0.22
N ASN A 174 11.14 0.85 0.09
CA ASN A 174 11.47 2.25 0.34
C ASN A 174 12.75 2.69 -0.39
N LEU A 175 13.70 3.27 0.35
CA LEU A 175 15.02 3.68 -0.10
C LEU A 175 16.14 2.77 0.44
N LEU A 176 15.82 1.54 0.86
CA LEU A 176 16.78 0.63 1.49
C LEU A 176 17.79 0.03 0.49
N CYS A 177 17.46 0.12 -0.80
CA CYS A 177 18.22 -0.30 -1.96
C CYS A 177 17.79 0.56 -3.17
N SER A 178 18.49 0.41 -4.30
CA SER A 178 18.19 1.19 -5.51
C SER A 178 16.85 0.81 -6.13
N GLY A 179 16.12 1.80 -6.62
CA GLY A 179 14.89 1.61 -7.39
C GLY A 179 14.01 2.85 -7.39
N PHE A 180 13.40 3.17 -6.24
CA PHE A 180 12.63 4.41 -6.10
C PHE A 180 13.55 5.62 -5.94
N VAL A 181 13.24 6.70 -6.65
CA VAL A 181 13.93 7.98 -6.57
C VAL A 181 13.01 9.01 -5.94
N GLN A 182 13.23 9.29 -4.65
CA GLN A 182 12.50 10.33 -3.93
C GLN A 182 12.99 11.73 -4.35
N ILE A 183 12.05 12.66 -4.50
CA ILE A 183 12.33 14.06 -4.83
C ILE A 183 11.74 15.05 -3.82
N SER A 184 10.72 14.62 -3.07
CA SER A 184 10.06 15.48 -2.08
C SER A 184 10.82 15.50 -0.77
N ASP A 185 10.90 16.69 -0.19
CA ASP A 185 11.50 16.98 1.11
C ASP A 185 10.46 16.99 2.25
N GLN A 186 9.17 16.76 1.92
CA GLN A 186 8.03 16.90 2.83
C GLN A 186 7.57 15.59 3.48
N ILE A 187 7.89 14.42 2.90
CA ILE A 187 7.38 13.12 3.36
C ILE A 187 8.53 12.12 3.33
N ALA A 188 8.70 11.33 4.39
CA ALA A 188 9.73 10.31 4.49
C ALA A 188 9.16 8.91 4.31
N LEU A 189 9.67 8.13 3.37
CA LEU A 189 9.35 6.70 3.26
C LEU A 189 9.87 5.93 4.48
N GLY A 190 9.08 4.98 4.97
CA GLY A 190 9.36 4.22 6.18
C GLY A 190 9.15 4.99 7.48
N ALA A 191 8.75 6.27 7.45
CA ALA A 191 8.44 7.02 8.67
C ALA A 191 7.02 6.72 9.19
N THR A 192 6.86 6.86 10.50
CA THR A 192 5.59 6.60 11.19
C THR A 192 4.52 7.57 10.75
N ILE A 193 3.37 7.06 10.34
CA ILE A 193 2.17 7.84 10.07
C ILE A 193 1.51 8.17 11.41
N SER A 194 1.12 9.42 11.59
CA SER A 194 0.39 9.87 12.78
C SER A 194 -0.44 11.10 12.44
N PRO A 195 -1.65 11.24 13.02
CA PRO A 195 -2.35 10.25 13.84
C PRO A 195 -2.89 9.06 13.03
N VAL A 196 -3.35 8.01 13.74
CA VAL A 196 -4.04 6.84 13.16
C VAL A 196 -5.48 6.76 13.68
N SER A 197 -6.34 6.02 12.97
CA SER A 197 -7.76 5.88 13.29
C SER A 197 -8.01 5.07 14.57
N ASN A 198 -9.16 5.30 15.20
CA ASN A 198 -9.60 4.57 16.38
C ASN A 198 -11.05 4.10 16.21
N TYR A 199 -11.39 2.98 16.84
CA TYR A 199 -12.72 2.39 16.78
C TYR A 199 -13.77 3.32 17.39
N ASP A 200 -14.85 3.60 16.64
CA ASP A 200 -15.92 4.54 17.00
C ASP A 200 -15.44 5.96 17.37
N ASP A 201 -14.29 6.39 16.81
CA ASP A 201 -13.71 7.71 17.04
C ASP A 201 -13.09 8.26 15.73
N LYS A 202 -12.22 9.26 15.83
CA LYS A 202 -11.58 9.96 14.69
C LYS A 202 -10.94 8.96 13.73
N GLN A 203 -11.33 9.11 12.47
CA GLN A 203 -10.76 8.39 11.33
C GLN A 203 -9.74 9.28 10.62
N PHE A 204 -8.63 8.68 10.20
CA PHE A 204 -7.58 9.35 9.46
C PHE A 204 -7.24 8.57 8.20
N ASP A 205 -6.97 9.29 7.13
CA ASP A 205 -6.68 8.73 5.82
C ASP A 205 -5.45 9.36 5.17
N ILE A 206 -4.90 8.62 4.21
CA ILE A 206 -3.86 9.07 3.28
C ILE A 206 -4.38 8.91 1.86
N ASP A 207 -4.01 9.82 0.98
CA ASP A 207 -4.31 9.74 -0.45
C ASP A 207 -3.05 9.31 -1.19
N ILE A 208 -3.11 8.21 -1.94
CA ILE A 208 -1.99 7.76 -2.77
C ILE A 208 -2.46 7.68 -4.21
N LEU A 209 -1.65 8.23 -5.10
CA LEU A 209 -1.77 8.07 -6.55
C LEU A 209 -0.44 7.56 -7.09
N ILE A 210 -0.49 6.49 -7.88
CA ILE A 210 0.60 6.03 -8.74
C ILE A 210 0.18 6.20 -10.19
N TRP A 211 1.02 6.79 -11.03
CA TRP A 211 0.71 6.95 -12.45
C TRP A 211 1.96 6.93 -13.32
N LYS A 212 1.80 6.51 -14.57
CA LYS A 212 2.86 6.45 -15.56
C LYS A 212 2.93 7.77 -16.31
N ASP A 213 4.12 8.39 -16.36
CA ASP A 213 4.37 9.56 -17.21
C ASP A 213 4.25 9.17 -18.69
N PRO A 214 3.30 9.75 -19.45
CA PRO A 214 3.15 9.45 -20.87
C PRO A 214 4.37 9.80 -21.73
N ARG A 215 5.27 10.68 -21.24
CA ARG A 215 6.45 11.14 -21.98
C ARG A 215 7.69 10.31 -21.70
N ALA A 216 8.09 10.19 -20.43
CA ALA A 216 9.31 9.49 -20.05
C ALA A 216 9.08 8.00 -19.72
N GLY A 217 7.83 7.58 -19.49
CA GLY A 217 7.48 6.21 -19.12
C GLY A 217 7.79 5.84 -17.66
N ASN A 218 8.35 6.76 -16.87
CA ASN A 218 8.58 6.56 -15.44
C ASN A 218 7.24 6.46 -14.70
N TRP A 219 7.19 5.63 -13.66
CA TRP A 219 6.04 5.55 -12.76
C TRP A 219 6.25 6.50 -11.59
N TRP A 220 5.33 7.42 -11.37
CA TRP A 220 5.39 8.44 -10.33
C TRP A 220 4.41 8.11 -9.21
N MET A 221 4.76 8.56 -8.00
CA MET A 221 3.89 8.47 -6.83
C MET A 221 3.68 9.84 -6.22
N SER A 222 2.45 10.13 -5.81
CA SER A 222 2.13 11.26 -4.93
C SER A 222 1.52 10.79 -3.63
N PHE A 223 1.76 11.58 -2.58
CA PHE A 223 1.17 11.42 -1.26
C PHE A 223 0.33 12.67 -0.94
N GLY A 224 -0.96 12.52 -0.70
CA GLY A 224 -1.87 13.67 -0.62
C GLY A 224 -2.02 14.39 -1.96
N GLN A 225 -2.60 15.58 -1.92
CA GLN A 225 -3.01 16.31 -3.14
C GLN A 225 -1.88 17.06 -3.86
N ASN A 226 -0.80 17.43 -3.14
CA ASN A 226 0.21 18.37 -3.65
C ASN A 226 1.65 17.93 -3.39
N CYS A 227 1.90 16.68 -2.99
CA CYS A 227 3.24 16.17 -2.76
C CYS A 227 3.55 15.04 -3.74
N VAL A 228 4.20 15.37 -4.85
CA VAL A 228 4.81 14.36 -5.72
C VAL A 228 6.04 13.82 -5.01
N LEU A 229 5.95 12.59 -4.53
CA LEU A 229 6.96 12.00 -3.65
C LEU A 229 8.23 11.61 -4.41
N GLY A 230 8.07 10.98 -5.57
CA GLY A 230 9.17 10.40 -6.33
C GLY A 230 8.68 9.52 -7.46
N TYR A 231 9.61 8.77 -8.05
CA TYR A 231 9.32 7.88 -9.18
C TYR A 231 10.17 6.62 -9.19
N TRP A 232 9.66 5.58 -9.83
CA TRP A 232 10.40 4.42 -10.28
C TRP A 232 10.80 4.63 -11.75
N PRO A 233 12.10 4.56 -12.08
CA PRO A 233 12.56 4.63 -13.46
C PRO A 233 11.93 3.54 -14.32
N ALA A 234 11.52 3.88 -15.55
CA ALA A 234 10.94 2.91 -16.50
C ALA A 234 11.86 1.70 -16.75
N ALA A 235 13.18 1.92 -16.69
CA ALA A 235 14.21 0.89 -16.91
C ALA A 235 14.22 -0.23 -15.86
N LEU A 236 13.50 -0.10 -14.74
CA LEU A 236 13.33 -1.18 -13.77
C LEU A 236 12.40 -2.29 -14.28
N PHE A 237 11.53 -1.97 -15.23
CA PHE A 237 10.39 -2.79 -15.58
C PHE A 237 10.46 -3.32 -17.01
N SER A 238 9.94 -4.53 -17.20
CA SER A 238 9.68 -5.16 -18.49
C SER A 238 8.21 -4.96 -18.88
N SER A 239 7.30 -5.61 -18.16
CA SER A 239 5.86 -5.60 -18.44
C SER A 239 5.23 -4.23 -18.12
N LEU A 240 5.59 -3.62 -16.98
CA LEU A 240 5.12 -2.27 -16.62
C LEU A 240 5.77 -1.16 -17.47
N ALA A 241 6.74 -1.47 -18.34
CA ALA A 241 7.26 -0.49 -19.31
C ALA A 241 6.18 -0.06 -20.31
N ASP A 242 5.20 -0.93 -20.57
CA ASP A 242 4.07 -0.66 -21.46
C ASP A 242 2.89 -0.05 -20.67
N ALA A 243 2.17 -0.90 -19.92
CA ALA A 243 1.05 -0.54 -19.05
C ALA A 243 0.85 -1.62 -17.97
N ALA A 244 0.08 -1.31 -16.93
CA ALA A 244 -0.42 -2.31 -16.00
C ALA A 244 -1.60 -3.07 -16.60
N THR A 245 -1.73 -4.35 -16.26
CA THR A 245 -2.85 -5.22 -16.68
C THR A 245 -3.79 -5.56 -15.53
N MET A 246 -3.39 -5.23 -14.30
CA MET A 246 -4.18 -5.42 -13.10
C MET A 246 -3.84 -4.33 -12.08
N VAL A 247 -4.86 -3.89 -11.36
CA VAL A 247 -4.73 -2.98 -10.22
C VAL A 247 -5.50 -3.57 -9.06
N GLU A 248 -4.86 -3.62 -7.90
CA GLU A 248 -5.47 -4.13 -6.66
C GLU A 248 -5.40 -3.06 -5.56
N TRP A 249 -6.33 -3.14 -4.62
CA TRP A 249 -6.38 -2.35 -3.40
C TRP A 249 -6.82 -3.25 -2.26
N GLY A 250 -6.28 -3.07 -1.06
CA GLY A 250 -6.74 -3.84 0.09
C GLY A 250 -5.64 -4.19 1.08
N GLY A 251 -5.91 -5.22 1.86
CA GLY A 251 -5.04 -5.68 2.93
C GLY A 251 -4.35 -7.01 2.62
N GLU A 252 -3.18 -7.18 3.21
CA GLU A 252 -2.40 -8.42 3.19
C GLU A 252 -1.78 -8.65 4.58
N VAL A 253 -1.84 -9.90 5.04
CA VAL A 253 -1.25 -10.35 6.30
C VAL A 253 -0.45 -11.62 6.04
N VAL A 254 0.63 -11.82 6.82
CA VAL A 254 1.27 -13.14 6.93
C VAL A 254 0.66 -13.90 8.09
N ASN A 255 0.10 -15.08 7.79
CA ASN A 255 -0.23 -16.14 8.72
C ASN A 255 0.93 -17.14 8.80
N SER A 256 1.68 -17.10 9.90
CA SER A 256 2.77 -18.05 10.19
C SER A 256 2.30 -19.31 10.93
N GLU A 257 0.99 -19.43 11.15
CA GLU A 257 0.33 -20.48 11.92
C GLU A 257 0.91 -20.69 13.34
N PRO A 258 1.06 -19.62 14.15
CA PRO A 258 1.70 -19.70 15.45
C PRO A 258 0.94 -20.66 16.38
N GLY A 259 1.60 -21.75 16.78
CA GLY A 259 0.97 -22.77 17.63
C GLY A 259 -0.01 -23.70 16.89
N ASN A 260 0.15 -23.88 15.57
CA ASN A 260 -0.70 -24.72 14.71
C ASN A 260 -2.17 -24.26 14.63
N ARG A 261 -2.39 -22.95 14.68
CA ARG A 261 -3.68 -22.28 14.50
C ARG A 261 -3.50 -21.08 13.61
N HIS A 262 -4.57 -20.53 13.05
CA HIS A 262 -4.46 -19.25 12.34
C HIS A 262 -3.85 -18.16 13.23
N THR A 263 -3.08 -17.25 12.65
CA THR A 263 -2.55 -16.07 13.35
C THR A 263 -3.67 -15.16 13.88
N SER A 264 -3.46 -14.54 15.04
CA SER A 264 -4.26 -13.42 15.55
C SER A 264 -3.74 -12.05 15.07
N THR A 265 -2.86 -12.02 14.08
CA THR A 265 -2.48 -10.77 13.42
C THR A 265 -3.69 -10.14 12.76
N GLN A 266 -3.95 -8.87 13.08
CA GLN A 266 -5.11 -8.14 12.58
C GLN A 266 -4.83 -7.60 11.17
N MET A 267 -5.83 -7.63 10.30
CA MET A 267 -5.80 -6.91 9.02
C MET A 267 -6.59 -5.60 9.15
N GLY A 268 -6.01 -4.49 8.68
CA GLY A 268 -6.67 -3.19 8.73
C GLY A 268 -6.91 -2.75 10.18
N SER A 269 -8.17 -2.66 10.58
CA SER A 269 -8.59 -2.29 11.94
C SER A 269 -8.69 -3.48 12.87
N GLY A 270 -8.58 -4.71 12.35
CA GLY A 270 -8.87 -5.94 13.08
C GLY A 270 -10.36 -6.31 13.15
N HIS A 271 -11.22 -5.55 12.47
CA HIS A 271 -12.67 -5.75 12.45
C HIS A 271 -13.17 -6.12 11.05
N PHE A 272 -14.30 -6.82 10.99
CA PHE A 272 -14.90 -7.27 9.73
C PHE A 272 -15.55 -6.11 8.98
N PRO A 273 -15.59 -6.17 7.64
CA PRO A 273 -16.15 -5.11 6.79
C PRO A 273 -17.61 -4.77 7.12
N SER A 274 -18.41 -5.75 7.56
CA SER A 274 -19.81 -5.56 7.95
C SER A 274 -20.04 -4.52 9.07
N GLU A 275 -18.99 -4.16 9.82
CA GLU A 275 -19.08 -3.15 10.88
C GLU A 275 -19.12 -1.70 10.33
N GLY A 276 -18.65 -1.49 9.10
CA GLY A 276 -18.74 -0.23 8.37
C GLY A 276 -17.87 0.92 8.91
N PHE A 277 -18.21 2.14 8.50
CA PHE A 277 -17.44 3.35 8.81
C PHE A 277 -17.21 3.55 10.31
N GLY A 278 -16.00 3.96 10.68
CA GLY A 278 -15.60 4.18 12.07
C GLY A 278 -15.07 2.95 12.79
N ARG A 279 -15.28 1.75 12.22
CA ARG A 279 -14.94 0.46 12.85
C ARG A 279 -14.13 -0.45 11.94
N ALA A 280 -14.59 -0.65 10.71
CA ALA A 280 -13.87 -1.39 9.68
C ALA A 280 -12.86 -0.48 8.97
N SER A 281 -11.75 -1.06 8.50
CA SER A 281 -10.87 -0.36 7.57
C SER A 281 -11.52 -0.19 6.22
N TYR A 282 -11.16 0.88 5.51
CA TYR A 282 -11.70 1.15 4.19
C TYR A 282 -10.69 1.71 3.22
N PHE A 283 -10.99 1.50 1.94
CA PHE A 283 -10.51 2.33 0.85
C PHE A 283 -11.69 3.09 0.26
N SER A 284 -11.48 4.34 -0.15
CA SER A 284 -12.49 5.12 -0.86
C SER A 284 -11.87 5.91 -2.01
N ASN A 285 -12.74 6.47 -2.85
CA ASN A 285 -12.38 7.22 -4.04
C ASN A 285 -11.39 6.44 -4.91
N LEU A 286 -11.69 5.16 -5.13
CA LEU A 286 -10.93 4.30 -6.03
C LEU A 286 -11.04 4.82 -7.45
N GLN A 287 -9.89 5.00 -8.09
CA GLN A 287 -9.79 5.47 -9.47
C GLN A 287 -8.61 4.82 -10.17
N ILE A 288 -8.70 4.69 -11.49
CA ILE A 288 -7.62 4.26 -12.38
C ILE A 288 -7.19 5.43 -13.25
N VAL A 289 -5.98 5.36 -13.82
CA VAL A 289 -5.51 6.33 -14.83
C VAL A 289 -5.54 5.67 -16.20
N ASP A 290 -6.15 6.35 -17.17
CA ASP A 290 -6.23 5.89 -18.55
C ASP A 290 -4.99 6.28 -19.39
N ALA A 291 -4.94 5.81 -20.64
CA ALA A 291 -3.84 6.07 -21.57
C ALA A 291 -3.65 7.57 -21.92
N ASN A 292 -4.69 8.39 -21.71
CA ASN A 292 -4.67 9.83 -21.95
C ASN A 292 -4.29 10.62 -20.69
N ASN A 293 -3.86 9.93 -19.62
CA ASN A 293 -3.53 10.52 -18.33
C ASN A 293 -4.74 11.19 -17.65
N ASN A 294 -5.93 10.60 -17.75
CA ASN A 294 -7.11 11.03 -17.00
C ASN A 294 -7.45 10.05 -15.90
N LEU A 295 -7.92 10.56 -14.76
CA LEU A 295 -8.54 9.74 -13.72
C LEU A 295 -9.93 9.30 -14.15
N GLN A 296 -10.14 7.98 -14.13
CA GLN A 296 -11.38 7.32 -14.48
C GLN A 296 -11.92 6.53 -13.30
N SER A 297 -13.22 6.28 -13.35
CA SER A 297 -13.85 5.25 -12.52
C SER A 297 -13.24 3.88 -12.83
N PRO A 298 -12.95 3.02 -11.83
CA PRO A 298 -12.43 1.67 -12.05
C PRO A 298 -13.45 0.76 -12.75
N GLY A 299 -14.75 1.11 -12.70
CA GLY A 299 -15.81 0.30 -13.29
C GLY A 299 -16.27 -0.78 -12.32
N ASN A 300 -16.53 -1.99 -12.82
CA ASN A 300 -16.91 -3.10 -11.96
C ASN A 300 -15.70 -3.58 -11.18
N LEU A 301 -15.78 -3.50 -9.85
CA LEU A 301 -14.79 -4.08 -8.96
C LEU A 301 -15.04 -5.57 -8.81
N ASN A 302 -13.96 -6.34 -8.74
CA ASN A 302 -13.97 -7.70 -8.22
C ASN A 302 -13.43 -7.67 -6.78
N THR A 303 -13.78 -8.68 -6.00
CA THR A 303 -13.28 -8.86 -4.63
C THR A 303 -12.70 -10.26 -4.45
N TYR A 304 -11.72 -10.38 -3.56
CA TYR A 304 -11.10 -11.65 -3.23
C TYR A 304 -10.63 -11.70 -1.77
N SER A 305 -10.88 -12.84 -1.13
CA SER A 305 -10.29 -13.24 0.15
C SER A 305 -10.12 -14.77 0.17
N GLU A 306 -9.03 -15.27 0.76
CA GLU A 306 -8.81 -16.72 0.90
C GLU A 306 -9.86 -17.37 1.81
N ASN A 307 -10.17 -16.69 2.92
CA ASN A 307 -11.15 -17.14 3.90
C ASN A 307 -11.83 -15.93 4.58
N SER A 308 -13.07 -15.66 4.17
CA SER A 308 -13.91 -14.60 4.75
C SER A 308 -14.21 -14.77 6.25
N GLY A 309 -14.00 -15.96 6.82
CA GLY A 309 -14.05 -16.17 8.26
C GLY A 309 -12.86 -15.58 9.01
N CYS A 310 -11.73 -15.33 8.35
CA CYS A 310 -10.50 -14.78 8.92
C CYS A 310 -10.37 -13.28 8.62
N TYR A 311 -10.47 -12.94 7.33
CA TYR A 311 -10.41 -11.59 6.78
C TYR A 311 -11.36 -11.50 5.60
N ASP A 312 -12.11 -10.42 5.51
CA ASP A 312 -13.15 -10.28 4.49
C ASP A 312 -13.16 -8.89 3.85
N VAL A 313 -13.87 -8.77 2.74
CA VAL A 313 -13.97 -7.54 1.93
C VAL A 313 -15.40 -7.38 1.39
N GLU A 314 -15.96 -6.18 1.56
CA GLU A 314 -17.28 -5.81 1.04
C GLU A 314 -17.19 -4.48 0.30
N ASP A 315 -17.49 -4.49 -1.00
CA ASP A 315 -17.43 -3.31 -1.86
C ASP A 315 -18.76 -2.54 -1.91
N GLY A 316 -18.68 -1.30 -2.39
CA GLY A 316 -19.83 -0.44 -2.50
C GLY A 316 -19.58 0.80 -3.35
N TYR A 317 -20.66 1.50 -3.64
CA TYR A 317 -20.62 2.77 -4.36
C TYR A 317 -21.59 3.77 -3.75
N ASN A 318 -21.12 5.00 -3.54
CA ASN A 318 -21.98 6.15 -3.28
C ASN A 318 -21.38 7.44 -3.87
N SER A 319 -22.17 8.51 -3.91
CA SER A 319 -21.76 9.77 -4.55
C SER A 319 -20.64 10.52 -3.81
N GLU A 320 -20.46 10.27 -2.52
CA GLU A 320 -19.49 10.98 -1.68
C GLU A 320 -18.12 10.30 -1.68
N TRP A 321 -18.12 8.96 -1.61
CA TRP A 321 -16.93 8.12 -1.52
C TRP A 321 -16.53 7.56 -2.89
N GLY A 322 -17.38 7.69 -3.92
CA GLY A 322 -17.19 7.00 -5.19
C GLY A 322 -17.25 5.48 -4.98
N TYR A 323 -16.41 4.76 -5.71
CA TYR A 323 -16.17 3.35 -5.44
C TYR A 323 -15.32 3.22 -4.17
N TYR A 324 -15.77 2.36 -3.26
CA TYR A 324 -15.14 2.11 -1.97
C TYR A 324 -15.32 0.64 -1.59
N PHE A 325 -14.56 0.20 -0.60
CA PHE A 325 -14.83 -1.06 0.08
C PHE A 325 -14.39 -0.97 1.54
N TYR A 326 -15.05 -1.76 2.38
CA TYR A 326 -14.53 -2.10 3.70
C TYR A 326 -13.76 -3.41 3.61
N TYR A 327 -12.74 -3.56 4.44
CA TYR A 327 -11.97 -4.80 4.54
C TYR A 327 -11.37 -4.97 5.93
N GLY A 328 -10.95 -6.19 6.23
CA GLY A 328 -10.18 -6.51 7.42
C GLY A 328 -10.71 -7.73 8.16
N GLY A 329 -10.20 -7.92 9.36
CA GLY A 329 -10.61 -9.01 10.24
C GLY A 329 -9.58 -9.28 11.33
N PRO A 330 -9.97 -10.02 12.37
CA PRO A 330 -9.11 -10.27 13.52
C PRO A 330 -8.08 -11.38 13.29
N GLY A 331 -8.16 -12.11 12.16
CA GLY A 331 -7.45 -13.39 12.00
C GLY A 331 -8.12 -14.45 12.85
N TYR A 332 -7.39 -15.03 13.80
CA TYR A 332 -7.86 -16.11 14.67
C TYR A 332 -9.15 -15.78 15.41
N ASN A 333 -10.20 -16.56 15.16
CA ASN A 333 -11.50 -16.45 15.82
C ASN A 333 -12.32 -17.75 15.67
N GLU A 334 -13.56 -17.81 16.18
CA GLU A 334 -14.40 -19.03 16.12
C GLU A 334 -14.67 -19.53 14.69
N ARG A 335 -14.68 -18.65 13.69
CA ARG A 335 -14.85 -18.97 12.26
C ARG A 335 -13.53 -19.16 11.52
N CYS A 336 -12.41 -18.92 12.20
CA CYS A 336 -11.06 -19.01 11.68
C CYS A 336 -10.11 -19.57 12.76
N PRO A 337 -10.17 -20.88 13.04
CA PRO A 337 -9.39 -21.52 14.11
C PRO A 337 -7.92 -21.76 13.75
#